data_AF-A0A800IL09-F1
#
_entry.id   AF-A0A800IL09-F1
#
_cell.length_a   1.000
_cell.length_b   1.000
_cell.length_c   1.000
_cell.angle_alpha   90.00
_cell.angle_beta   90.00
_cell.angle_gamma   90.00
#
_symmetry.space_group_name_H-M   'P 1'
#
loop_
_entity.id
_entity.type
_entity.pdbx_description
1 polymer ?
#
loop_
_entity_poly.entity_id
_entity_poly.type
_entity_poly.pdbx_seq_one_letter_code
_entity_poly.pdbx_strand_id
1 'polypeptide(L)'
;MTISFSDITGFAGVSTDYPPEVWIDALYEYMSEMTGILFQYEGVLDNCDGDSIMGLFGVPKAYDDHAVKGCRHATCLSELGTVFTHHQ
;
A
#
# COMPACT_ATOMS: atom_id res chain seq x y z
N MET A 1 -4.92 18.16 -5.35
CA MET A 1 -3.99 17.21 -4.71
C MET A 1 -4.76 16.33 -3.76
N THR A 2 -4.48 15.02 -3.76
CA THR A 2 -5.08 14.03 -2.83
C THR A 2 -3.97 13.18 -2.24
N ILE A 3 -4.12 12.78 -0.98
CA ILE A 3 -3.21 11.87 -0.28
C ILE A 3 -3.99 10.60 0.03
N SER A 4 -3.41 9.44 -0.24
CA SER A 4 -3.89 8.14 0.25
C SER A 4 -2.87 7.53 1.18
N PHE A 5 -3.34 6.96 2.28
CA PHE A 5 -2.51 6.26 3.26
C PHE A 5 -3.16 4.91 3.56
N SER A 6 -2.34 3.87 3.67
CA SER A 6 -2.78 2.52 4.03
C SER A 6 -1.78 1.89 4.99
N ASP A 7 -2.29 1.08 5.91
CA ASP A 7 -1.54 0.39 6.96
C ASP A 7 -2.09 -1.03 7.13
N ILE A 8 -1.24 -2.01 7.41
CA ILE A 8 -1.68 -3.42 7.53
C ILE A 8 -2.26 -3.64 8.93
N THR A 9 -3.53 -4.03 8.99
CA THR A 9 -4.15 -4.37 10.27
C THR A 9 -3.57 -5.68 10.82
N GLY A 10 -3.00 -5.65 12.03
CA GLY A 10 -2.51 -6.85 12.73
C GLY A 10 -1.02 -7.15 12.54
N PHE A 11 -0.27 -6.30 11.83
CA PHE A 11 1.16 -6.47 11.57
C PHE A 11 2.02 -6.69 12.83
N ALA A 12 1.72 -5.98 13.92
CA ALA A 12 2.42 -6.13 15.19
C ALA A 12 2.22 -7.50 15.86
N GLY A 13 1.10 -8.18 15.61
CA GLY A 13 0.83 -9.52 16.17
C GLY A 13 1.47 -10.63 15.34
N VAL A 14 1.39 -10.54 14.02
CA VAL A 14 1.90 -11.57 13.10
C VAL A 14 3.43 -11.61 13.11
N SER A 15 4.10 -10.46 13.21
CA SER A 15 5.57 -10.37 13.27
C SER A 15 6.20 -11.05 14.49
N THR A 16 5.44 -11.33 15.55
CA THR A 16 5.91 -12.09 16.73
C THR A 16 5.82 -13.60 16.58
N ASP A 17 4.98 -14.10 15.68
CA ASP A 17 4.69 -15.54 15.55
C ASP A 17 5.58 -16.24 14.49
N TYR A 18 6.24 -15.46 13.62
CA TYR A 18 7.08 -15.99 12.54
C TYR A 18 8.57 -15.63 12.69
N PRO A 19 9.49 -16.48 12.17
CA PRO A 19 10.89 -16.11 12.05
C PRO A 19 11.03 -14.81 11.21
N PRO A 20 11.82 -13.82 11.67
CA PRO A 20 11.93 -12.53 11.01
C PRO A 20 12.27 -12.61 9.52
N GLU A 21 13.14 -13.54 9.14
CA GLU A 21 13.62 -13.71 7.75
C GLU A 21 12.48 -14.06 6.78
N VAL A 22 11.59 -14.98 7.18
CA VAL A 22 10.49 -15.45 6.32
C VAL A 22 9.42 -14.37 6.17
N TRP A 23 9.16 -13.63 7.25
CA TRP A 23 8.14 -12.59 7.24
C TRP A 23 8.57 -11.31 6.52
N ILE A 24 9.85 -10.96 6.59
CA ILE A 24 10.42 -9.81 5.89
C ILE A 24 10.26 -9.97 4.37
N ASP A 25 10.49 -11.17 3.83
CA ASP A 25 10.33 -11.42 2.39
C ASP A 25 8.86 -11.25 1.95
N ALA A 26 7.91 -11.77 2.71
CA ALA A 26 6.48 -11.61 2.45
C ALA A 26 6.04 -10.14 2.53
N LEU A 27 6.59 -9.38 3.50
CA LEU A 27 6.36 -7.95 3.61
C LEU A 27 6.89 -7.21 2.38
N TYR A 28 8.12 -7.51 1.93
CA TYR A 28 8.68 -6.87 0.74
C TYR A 28 7.86 -7.16 -0.52
N GLU A 29 7.37 -8.39 -0.69
CA GLU A 29 6.49 -8.76 -1.79
C GLU A 29 5.19 -7.94 -1.73
N TYR A 30 4.53 -7.89 -0.57
CA TYR A 30 3.32 -7.10 -0.39
C TYR A 30 3.54 -5.60 -0.64
N MET A 31 4.63 -5.02 -0.13
CA MET A 31 4.99 -3.62 -0.38
C MET A 31 5.26 -3.35 -1.87
N SER A 32 5.88 -4.30 -2.57
CA SER A 32 6.11 -4.22 -4.02
C SER A 32 4.78 -4.19 -4.79
N GLU A 33 3.81 -5.02 -4.40
CA GLU A 33 2.49 -5.02 -5.03
C GLU A 33 1.71 -3.74 -4.75
N MET A 34 1.70 -3.25 -3.50
CA MET A 34 1.06 -1.98 -3.14
C MET A 34 1.65 -0.79 -3.91
N THR A 35 2.97 -0.71 -4.02
CA THR A 35 3.64 0.35 -4.80
C THR A 35 3.36 0.20 -6.30
N GLY A 36 3.23 -1.02 -6.82
CA GLY A 36 2.78 -1.27 -8.18
C GLY A 36 1.39 -0.69 -8.47
N ILE A 37 0.43 -0.90 -7.57
CA ILE A 37 -0.93 -0.34 -7.66
C ILE A 37 -0.88 1.20 -7.61
N LEU A 38 -0.05 1.78 -6.74
CA LEU A 38 0.15 3.23 -6.68
C LEU A 38 0.56 3.82 -8.03
N PHE A 39 1.57 3.21 -8.67
CA PHE A 39 2.06 3.67 -9.97
C PHE A 39 1.05 3.44 -11.09
N GLN A 40 0.23 2.39 -11.02
CA GLN A 40 -0.85 2.14 -11.98
C GLN A 40 -1.88 3.29 -12.02
N TYR A 41 -2.12 3.94 -10.88
CA TYR A 41 -3.03 5.09 -10.79
C TYR A 41 -2.33 6.45 -10.90
N GLU A 42 -1.09 6.48 -11.43
CA GLU A 42 -0.28 7.69 -11.57
C GLU A 42 -0.02 8.42 -10.24
N GLY A 43 0.00 7.67 -9.14
CA GLY A 43 0.41 8.18 -7.84
C GLY A 43 1.92 8.25 -7.71
N VAL A 44 2.38 9.13 -6.83
CA VAL A 44 3.78 9.27 -6.44
C VAL A 44 3.94 8.71 -5.04
N LEU A 45 4.93 7.83 -4.85
CA LEU A 45 5.30 7.35 -3.53
C LEU A 45 5.94 8.50 -2.75
N ASP A 46 5.34 8.84 -1.61
CA ASP A 46 5.88 9.83 -0.68
C ASP A 46 6.75 9.12 0.34
N ASN A 47 6.17 8.17 1.07
CA ASN A 47 6.82 7.44 2.15
C ASN A 47 6.32 6.00 2.23
N CYS A 48 7.21 5.10 2.66
CA CYS A 48 6.89 3.74 3.04
C CYS A 48 7.63 3.41 4.34
N ASP A 49 6.88 3.26 5.43
CA ASP A 49 7.43 3.01 6.77
C ASP A 49 6.82 1.71 7.31
N GLY A 50 7.65 0.66 7.39
CA GLY A 50 7.22 -0.66 7.82
C GLY A 50 6.19 -1.26 6.88
N ASP A 51 4.98 -1.44 7.39
CA ASP A 51 3.79 -1.96 6.71
C ASP A 51 2.87 -0.87 6.15
N SER A 52 3.24 0.40 6.31
CA SER A 52 2.47 1.53 5.85
C SER A 52 2.98 2.09 4.52
N ILE A 53 2.06 2.54 3.67
CA ILE A 53 2.34 3.20 2.40
C ILE A 53 1.59 4.53 2.28
N MET A 54 2.28 5.58 1.85
CA MET A 54 1.70 6.89 1.55
C MET A 54 1.89 7.25 0.07
N GLY A 55 0.77 7.46 -0.60
CA GLY A 55 0.69 7.84 -2.01
C GLY A 55 0.12 9.24 -2.20
N LEU A 56 0.74 10.03 -3.07
CA LEU A 56 0.29 11.37 -3.46
C LEU A 56 -0.25 11.36 -4.89
N PHE A 57 -1.39 12.01 -5.10
CA PHE A 57 -2.04 12.14 -6.40
C PHE A 57 -2.20 13.61 -6.79
N GLY A 58 -1.94 13.90 -8.07
CA GLY A 58 -2.00 15.27 -8.60
C GLY A 58 -0.74 16.08 -8.31
N VAL A 59 0.39 15.41 -8.01
CA VAL A 59 1.73 16.01 -7.86
C VAL A 59 2.80 15.11 -8.49
N PRO A 60 3.91 15.66 -9.01
CA PRO A 60 4.12 17.08 -9.32
C PRO A 60 3.22 17.55 -10.47
N LYS A 61 2.63 16.62 -11.21
CA LYS A 61 1.68 16.89 -12.29
C LYS A 61 0.26 16.96 -11.75
N ALA A 62 -0.42 18.07 -12.02
CA ALA A 62 -1.82 18.24 -11.68
C ALA A 62 -2.72 17.33 -12.53
N TYR A 63 -3.73 16.75 -11.89
CA TYR A 63 -4.76 15.94 -12.52
C TYR A 63 -6.11 16.36 -11.97
N ASP A 64 -7.07 16.73 -12.84
CA ASP A 64 -8.42 17.13 -12.38
C ASP A 64 -9.14 15.98 -11.67
N ASP A 65 -8.79 14.74 -11.99
CA ASP A 65 -9.32 13.51 -11.41
C ASP A 65 -8.43 12.93 -10.28
N HIS A 66 -7.51 13.72 -9.71
CA HIS A 66 -6.59 13.27 -8.64
C HIS A 66 -7.32 12.58 -7.46
N ALA A 67 -8.53 13.03 -7.13
CA ALA A 67 -9.35 12.44 -6.07
C ALA A 67 -9.89 11.06 -6.46
N VAL A 68 -10.33 10.88 -7.71
CA VAL A 68 -10.84 9.60 -8.22
C VAL A 68 -9.71 8.58 -8.28
N LYS A 69 -8.51 8.98 -8.70
CA LYS A 69 -7.32 8.13 -8.69
C LYS A 69 -6.98 7.66 -7.28
N GLY A 70 -6.97 8.58 -6.31
CA GLY A 70 -6.77 8.23 -4.89
C GLY A 70 -7.82 7.27 -4.35
N CYS A 71 -9.10 7.45 -4.69
CA CYS A 71 -10.15 6.51 -4.28
C CYS A 71 -9.98 5.13 -4.92
N ARG A 72 -9.68 5.05 -6.22
CA ARG A 72 -9.47 3.76 -6.90
C ARG A 72 -8.25 3.02 -6.36
N HIS A 73 -7.17 3.75 -6.09
CA HIS A 73 -6.00 3.23 -5.41
C HIS A 73 -6.37 2.62 -4.05
N ALA A 74 -7.10 3.35 -3.21
CA ALA A 74 -7.54 2.86 -1.90
C ALA A 74 -8.44 1.61 -1.99
N THR A 75 -9.33 1.53 -2.99
CA THR A 75 -10.15 0.34 -3.22
C THR A 75 -9.29 -0.87 -3.58
N CYS A 76 -8.33 -0.72 -4.48
CA CYS A 76 -7.46 -1.81 -4.91
C CYS A 76 -6.53 -2.28 -3.77
N LEU A 77 -6.02 -1.35 -2.94
CA LEU A 77 -5.28 -1.71 -1.73
C LEU A 77 -6.12 -2.53 -0.74
N SER A 78 -7.40 -2.19 -0.57
CA SER A 78 -8.30 -2.93 0.33
C SER A 78 -8.56 -4.36 -0.15
N GLU A 79 -8.67 -4.55 -1.47
CA GLU A 79 -8.79 -5.88 -2.08
C GLU A 79 -7.50 -6.70 -1.89
N LEU A 80 -6.34 -6.07 -2.07
CA LEU A 80 -5.04 -6.72 -1.89
C LEU A 80 -4.82 -7.16 -0.44
N GLY A 81 -5.09 -6.28 0.53
CA GLY A 81 -4.95 -6.59 1.95
C GLY A 81 -5.82 -7.78 2.37
N THR A 82 -7.02 -7.91 1.79
CA THR A 82 -7.92 -9.05 2.04
C THR A 82 -7.31 -10.38 1.56
N VAL A 83 -6.64 -10.40 0.40
CA VAL A 83 -5.95 -11.58 -0.11
C VAL A 83 -4.79 -11.97 0.79
N PHE A 84 -4.00 -11.00 1.23
CA PHE A 84 -2.84 -11.24 2.10
C PHE A 84 -3.26 -11.79 3.47
N THR A 85 -4.34 -11.27 4.07
CA THR A 85 -4.87 -11.79 5.35
C THR A 85 -5.49 -13.18 5.22
N HIS A 86 -6.04 -13.56 4.06
CA HIS A 86 -6.64 -14.89 3.86
C HIS A 86 -5.64 -15.99 3.46
N HIS A 87 -4.45 -15.63 3.00
CA HIS A 87 -3.37 -16.58 2.69
C HIS A 87 -2.49 -16.91 3.91
N GLN A 88 -2.84 -16.42 5.10
CA GLN A 88 -2.21 -16.76 6.39
C GLN A 88 -3.09 -17.65 7.26
#